data_AF-A0A959SAY6-F1
#
_entry.id   AF-A0A959SAY6-F1
#
_cell.length_a   1.000
_cell.length_b   1.000
_cell.length_c   1.000
_cell.angle_alpha   90.00
_cell.angle_beta   90.00
_cell.angle_gamma   90.00
#
_symmetry.space_group_name_H-M   'P 1'
#
loop_
_entity.id
_entity.type
_entity.pdbx_description
1 polymer ?
#
loop_
_entity_poly.entity_id
_entity_poly.type
_entity_poly.pdbx_seq_one_letter_code
_entity_poly.pdbx_strand_id
1 'polypeptide(L)'
;MGATAHTDAHAAHHHHEESFVSKYFFSHDHKMISKQFLVTAIIMAWVAVIMSIIFRLQLAWPGEGFAFTNFFLGEKWAPGGILDPNMYLALVTIHGTIMVFFVLTGGLSGTFANLLIPLQVGARDMASGFINMLSYWFFFLS
;
A
#
# COMPACT_ATOMS: atom_id res chain seq x y z
N MET A 1 -28.05 -49.31 -42.20
CA MET A 1 -27.05 -48.23 -42.37
C MET A 1 -27.78 -46.91 -42.14
N GLY A 2 -27.56 -46.09 -41.12
CA GLY A 2 -26.72 -46.13 -39.94
C GLY A 2 -27.38 -45.23 -38.88
N ALA A 3 -27.20 -45.59 -37.61
CA ALA A 3 -27.60 -44.78 -36.47
C ALA A 3 -26.60 -43.62 -36.23
N THR A 4 -26.98 -42.71 -35.31
CA THR A 4 -26.19 -41.67 -34.61
C THR A 4 -25.96 -40.35 -35.37
N ALA A 5 -25.97 -39.17 -34.75
CA ALA A 5 -26.31 -38.74 -33.40
C ALA A 5 -26.51 -37.20 -33.44
N HIS A 6 -27.41 -36.69 -32.60
CA HIS A 6 -27.38 -35.30 -32.16
C HIS A 6 -26.00 -34.99 -31.57
N THR A 7 -25.29 -34.02 -32.15
CA THR A 7 -24.14 -33.38 -31.49
C THR A 7 -24.57 -32.00 -31.03
N ASP A 8 -25.15 -31.96 -29.84
CA ASP A 8 -25.21 -30.76 -29.01
C ASP A 8 -23.78 -30.30 -28.75
N ALA A 9 -23.34 -29.29 -29.50
CA ALA A 9 -22.09 -28.60 -29.23
C ALA A 9 -22.30 -27.69 -28.01
N HIS A 10 -22.36 -28.29 -26.82
CA HIS A 10 -22.11 -27.60 -25.57
C HIS A 10 -20.66 -27.12 -25.59
N ALA A 11 -20.47 -25.89 -26.09
CA ALA A 11 -19.21 -25.16 -25.94
C ALA A 11 -18.91 -25.08 -24.45
N ALA A 12 -17.92 -25.87 -24.04
CA ALA A 12 -17.41 -25.94 -22.69
C ALA A 12 -17.12 -24.52 -22.18
N HIS A 13 -17.87 -24.10 -21.17
CA HIS A 13 -17.50 -22.99 -20.31
C HIS A 13 -16.18 -23.38 -19.62
N HIS A 14 -15.06 -23.09 -20.27
CA HIS A 14 -13.75 -23.11 -19.65
C HIS A 14 -13.70 -21.95 -18.66
N HIS A 15 -14.19 -22.21 -17.44
CA HIS A 15 -13.88 -21.42 -16.27
C HIS A 15 -12.38 -21.52 -16.03
N HIS A 16 -11.61 -20.62 -16.66
CA HIS A 16 -10.25 -20.34 -16.23
C HIS A 16 -10.36 -19.76 -14.81
N GLU A 17 -10.22 -20.62 -13.82
CA GLU A 17 -9.88 -20.19 -12.47
C GLU A 17 -8.49 -19.56 -12.54
N GLU A 18 -8.43 -18.27 -12.85
CA GLU A 18 -7.21 -17.52 -12.67
C GLU A 18 -6.83 -17.60 -11.19
N SER A 19 -5.71 -18.28 -10.93
CA SER A 19 -5.11 -18.40 -9.61
C SER A 19 -5.17 -17.07 -8.87
N PHE A 20 -5.56 -17.09 -7.59
CA PHE A 20 -5.67 -15.91 -6.71
C PHE A 20 -4.42 -15.00 -6.77
N VAL A 21 -3.26 -15.57 -7.14
CA VAL A 21 -2.00 -14.85 -7.38
C VAL A 21 -2.00 -14.05 -8.70
N SER A 22 -2.55 -14.59 -9.80
CA SER A 22 -2.73 -13.83 -11.06
C SER A 22 -3.66 -12.64 -10.83
N LYS A 23 -4.78 -12.89 -10.16
CA LYS A 23 -5.85 -11.90 -9.99
C LYS A 23 -5.53 -10.79 -8.99
N TYR A 24 -4.62 -11.01 -8.04
CA TYR A 24 -4.29 -10.04 -6.99
C TYR A 24 -2.84 -9.57 -7.00
N PHE A 25 -1.92 -10.29 -7.65
CA PHE A 25 -0.49 -9.96 -7.73
C PHE A 25 -0.10 -9.54 -9.17
N PHE A 26 -0.74 -10.13 -10.20
CA PHE A 26 -0.52 -9.82 -11.62
C PHE A 26 -1.78 -9.27 -12.32
N SER A 27 -2.58 -8.47 -11.60
CA SER A 27 -3.78 -7.88 -12.18
C SER A 27 -3.43 -6.66 -13.01
N HIS A 28 -3.82 -6.67 -14.29
CA HIS A 28 -3.67 -5.53 -15.19
C HIS A 28 -4.77 -4.47 -15.05
N ASP A 29 -5.86 -4.78 -14.33
CA ASP A 29 -6.98 -3.86 -14.11
C ASP A 29 -6.55 -2.67 -13.21
N HIS A 30 -6.68 -1.46 -13.74
CA HIS A 30 -6.40 -0.21 -13.04
C HIS A 30 -7.16 -0.07 -11.70
N LYS A 31 -8.35 -0.66 -11.57
CA LYS A 31 -9.13 -0.64 -10.32
C LYS A 31 -8.50 -1.50 -9.23
N MET A 32 -7.93 -2.64 -9.59
CA MET A 32 -7.22 -3.49 -8.63
C MET A 32 -5.94 -2.81 -8.16
N ILE A 33 -5.18 -2.22 -9.10
CA ILE A 33 -3.95 -1.50 -8.80
C ILE A 33 -4.23 -0.30 -7.88
N SER A 34 -5.29 0.47 -8.11
CA SER A 34 -5.72 1.52 -7.18
C SER A 34 -6.00 1.00 -5.77
N LYS A 35 -6.66 -0.15 -5.64
CA LYS A 35 -6.92 -0.74 -4.31
C LYS A 35 -5.62 -1.14 -3.61
N GLN A 36 -4.65 -1.66 -4.35
CA GLN A 36 -3.35 -2.02 -3.80
C GLN A 36 -2.60 -0.77 -3.28
N PHE A 37 -2.58 0.33 -4.06
CA PHE A 37 -2.03 1.62 -3.59
C PHE A 37 -2.75 2.14 -2.34
N LEU A 38 -4.09 2.05 -2.31
CA LEU A 38 -4.88 2.51 -1.18
C LEU A 38 -4.60 1.71 0.10
N VAL A 39 -4.56 0.38 -0.01
CA VAL A 39 -4.30 -0.49 1.15
C VAL A 39 -2.91 -0.25 1.71
N THR A 40 -1.88 -0.20 0.84
CA THR A 40 -0.51 0.09 1.25
C THR A 40 -0.39 1.46 1.91
N ALA A 41 -1.06 2.48 1.36
CA ALA A 41 -1.05 3.81 1.95
C ALA A 41 -1.75 3.89 3.30
N ILE A 42 -2.86 3.16 3.51
CA ILE A 42 -3.51 3.08 4.82
C ILE A 42 -2.58 2.44 5.85
N ILE A 43 -1.89 1.36 5.49
CA ILE A 43 -0.92 0.69 6.38
C ILE A 43 0.22 1.65 6.75
N MET A 44 0.81 2.31 5.75
CA MET A 44 1.90 3.27 5.98
C MET A 44 1.43 4.53 6.74
N ALA A 45 0.19 4.96 6.54
CA ALA A 45 -0.41 6.06 7.31
C ALA A 45 -0.54 5.69 8.79
N TRP A 46 -0.94 4.46 9.12
CA TRP A 46 -0.96 3.99 10.52
C TRP A 46 0.43 4.01 11.16
N VAL A 47 1.45 3.53 10.43
CA VAL A 47 2.85 3.60 10.90
C VAL A 47 3.27 5.04 11.14
N ALA A 48 2.98 5.95 10.20
CA ALA A 48 3.31 7.36 10.33
C ALA A 48 2.59 8.02 11.53
N VAL A 49 1.33 7.68 11.79
CA VAL A 49 0.55 8.21 12.93
C VAL A 49 1.15 7.74 14.25
N ILE A 50 1.52 6.46 14.37
CA ILE A 50 2.17 5.93 15.59
C ILE A 50 3.49 6.66 15.85
N MET A 51 4.32 6.83 14.81
CA MET A 51 5.56 7.61 14.92
C MET A 51 5.27 9.07 15.34
N SER A 52 4.20 9.68 14.81
CA SER A 52 3.77 11.03 15.17
C SER A 52 3.43 11.17 16.65
N ILE A 53 2.73 10.18 17.19
CA ILE A 53 2.37 10.16 18.61
C ILE A 53 3.63 10.04 19.47
N ILE A 54 4.59 9.20 19.09
CA ILE A 54 5.83 8.98 19.85
C ILE A 54 6.61 10.29 20.04
N PHE A 55 6.91 11.03 18.98
CA PHE A 55 7.68 12.27 19.14
C PHE A 55 6.86 13.41 19.78
N ARG A 56 5.53 13.41 19.60
CA ARG A 56 4.64 14.38 20.29
C ARG A 56 4.57 14.15 21.79
N LEU A 57 4.57 12.88 22.24
CA LEU A 57 4.61 12.55 23.67
C LEU A 57 5.89 13.08 24.33
N GLN A 58 7.02 13.04 23.62
CA GLN A 58 8.27 13.61 24.15
C GLN A 58 8.33 15.13 24.15
N LEU A 59 7.63 15.79 23.22
CA LEU A 59 7.41 17.24 23.28
C LEU A 59 6.50 17.63 24.45
N ALA A 60 5.50 16.80 24.78
CA ALA A 60 4.53 17.07 25.84
C ALA A 60 5.10 16.90 27.25
N TRP A 61 5.95 15.88 27.47
CA TRP A 61 6.64 15.65 28.74
C TRP A 61 8.14 15.44 28.54
N PRO A 62 8.92 16.54 28.43
CA PRO A 62 10.36 16.45 28.29
C PRO A 62 10.99 15.92 29.59
N GLY A 63 11.46 14.66 29.56
CA GLY A 63 12.24 14.05 30.65
C GLY A 63 11.56 12.90 31.39
N GLU A 64 10.32 12.52 31.05
CA GLU A 64 9.62 11.40 31.68
C GLU A 64 9.63 10.19 30.73
N GLY A 65 10.33 9.13 31.14
CA GLY A 65 10.57 7.98 30.29
C GLY A 65 9.32 7.11 30.10
N PHE A 66 8.65 7.22 28.95
CA PHE A 66 7.50 6.36 28.69
C PHE A 66 7.96 4.91 28.43
N ALA A 67 7.38 3.96 29.17
CA ALA A 67 7.60 2.51 29.00
C ALA A 67 7.29 2.02 27.57
N PHE A 68 6.40 2.72 26.85
CA PHE A 68 6.06 2.44 25.46
C PHE A 68 7.23 2.66 24.49
N THR A 69 8.03 3.71 24.71
CA THR A 69 9.26 3.98 23.93
C THR A 69 10.35 2.96 24.23
N ASN A 70 10.53 2.55 25.48
CA ASN A 70 11.47 1.47 25.83
C ASN A 70 11.07 0.12 25.21
N PHE A 71 9.77 -0.18 25.13
CA PHE A 71 9.28 -1.43 24.55
C PHE A 71 9.40 -1.48 23.02
N PHE A 72 9.13 -0.36 22.32
CA PHE A 72 9.17 -0.31 20.85
C PHE A 72 10.55 0.03 20.26
N LEU A 73 11.33 0.89 20.93
CA LEU A 73 12.66 1.33 20.44
C LEU A 73 13.82 0.55 21.13
N GLY A 74 13.59 -0.11 22.26
CA GLY A 74 14.63 -0.83 23.00
C GLY A 74 15.63 0.09 23.72
N GLU A 75 16.35 -0.46 24.71
CA GLU A 75 17.29 0.28 25.57
C GLU A 75 18.45 0.95 24.80
N LYS A 76 18.73 0.52 23.56
CA LYS A 76 19.76 1.12 22.69
C LYS A 76 19.36 2.47 22.08
N TRP A 77 18.08 2.73 21.91
CA TRP A 77 17.58 3.89 21.16
C TRP A 77 16.77 4.87 22.03
N ALA A 78 16.43 4.48 23.26
CA ALA A 78 15.84 5.34 24.29
C ALA A 78 16.37 4.94 25.69
N PRO A 79 17.57 5.39 26.11
CA PRO A 79 18.07 5.06 27.45
C PRO A 79 17.15 5.69 28.51
N GLY A 80 16.50 4.85 29.32
CA GLY A 80 15.59 5.30 30.38
C GLY A 80 14.25 5.85 29.90
N GLY A 81 13.85 5.59 28.64
CA GLY A 81 12.60 6.09 28.05
C GLY A 81 12.64 7.55 27.57
N ILE A 82 13.80 8.21 27.67
CA ILE A 82 14.05 9.53 27.09
C ILE A 82 14.60 9.32 25.67
N LEU A 83 13.96 9.93 24.70
CA LEU A 83 14.38 9.90 23.30
C LEU A 83 15.64 10.76 23.12
N ASP A 84 16.75 10.17 22.65
CA ASP A 84 17.97 10.90 22.31
C ASP A 84 17.67 11.97 21.24
N PRO A 85 18.28 13.17 21.31
CA PRO A 85 18.05 14.22 20.31
C PRO A 85 18.30 13.79 18.86
N ASN A 86 19.28 12.91 18.60
CA ASN A 86 19.51 12.38 17.24
C ASN A 86 18.37 11.46 16.80
N MET A 87 17.84 10.65 17.71
CA MET A 87 16.72 9.76 17.41
C MET A 87 15.42 10.53 17.21
N TYR A 88 15.17 11.59 17.99
CA TYR A 88 14.04 12.49 17.77
C TYR A 88 14.07 13.09 16.36
N LEU A 89 15.23 13.62 15.92
CA LEU A 89 15.39 14.17 14.59
C LEU A 89 15.17 13.11 13.50
N ALA A 90 15.76 11.91 13.68
CA ALA A 90 15.59 10.80 12.74
C ALA A 90 14.11 10.35 12.63
N LEU A 91 13.38 10.24 13.75
CA LEU A 91 11.96 9.89 13.75
C LEU A 91 11.11 10.90 12.99
N VAL A 92 11.33 12.21 13.23
CA VAL A 92 10.59 13.27 12.56
C VAL A 92 10.89 13.27 11.05
N THR A 93 12.15 13.07 10.66
CA THR A 93 12.54 12.97 9.25
C THR A 93 11.87 11.78 8.57
N ILE A 94 11.95 10.58 9.15
CA ILE A 94 11.35 9.37 8.56
C ILE A 94 9.81 9.50 8.52
N HIS A 95 9.18 10.05 9.56
CA HIS A 95 7.74 10.35 9.54
C HIS A 95 7.36 11.25 8.38
N GLY A 96 8.11 12.34 8.14
CA GLY A 96 7.90 13.25 7.02
C GLY A 96 8.03 12.55 5.67
N THR A 97 9.08 11.74 5.49
CA THR A 97 9.29 10.95 4.27
C THR A 97 8.14 9.97 4.02
N ILE A 98 7.67 9.26 5.05
CA ILE A 98 6.54 8.33 4.91
C ILE A 98 5.25 9.07 4.52
N MET A 99 4.97 10.20 5.15
CA MET A 99 3.76 10.99 4.86
C MET A 99 3.77 11.53 3.42
N VAL A 100 4.90 12.08 2.95
CA VAL A 100 4.97 12.68 1.62
C VAL A 100 5.02 11.62 0.51
N PHE A 101 5.88 10.61 0.64
CA PHE A 101 6.08 9.64 -0.44
C PHE A 101 5.04 8.53 -0.42
N PHE A 102 4.74 7.94 0.75
CA PHE A 102 3.81 6.81 0.79
C PHE A 102 2.35 7.25 0.88
N VAL A 103 2.03 8.22 1.73
CA VAL A 103 0.62 8.63 1.95
C VAL A 103 0.14 9.60 0.87
N LEU A 104 0.87 10.70 0.61
CA LEU A 104 0.44 11.68 -0.39
C LEU A 104 0.70 11.19 -1.83
N THR A 105 1.91 10.74 -2.13
CA THR A 105 2.28 10.36 -3.50
C THR A 105 1.68 9.00 -3.89
N GLY A 106 1.89 7.94 -3.09
CA GLY A 106 1.28 6.64 -3.38
C GLY A 106 -0.21 6.56 -3.04
N GLY A 107 -0.58 7.00 -1.84
CA GLY A 107 -1.94 6.85 -1.32
C GLY A 107 -2.98 7.71 -1.99
N LEU A 108 -2.74 9.02 -2.08
CA LEU A 108 -3.69 9.91 -2.75
C LEU A 108 -3.46 9.92 -4.26
N SER A 109 -2.27 10.33 -4.71
CA SER A 109 -2.01 10.47 -6.15
C SER A 109 -2.05 9.11 -6.87
N GLY A 110 -1.34 8.09 -6.36
CA GLY A 110 -1.33 6.75 -6.95
C GLY A 110 -2.72 6.09 -6.97
N THR A 111 -3.49 6.13 -5.89
CA THR A 111 -4.84 5.54 -5.87
C THR A 111 -5.81 6.28 -6.79
N PHE A 112 -5.92 7.61 -6.63
CA PHE A 112 -6.94 8.41 -7.32
C PHE A 112 -6.59 8.63 -8.78
N ALA A 113 -5.32 8.80 -9.17
CA ALA A 113 -4.95 8.89 -10.57
C ALA A 113 -5.31 7.59 -11.31
N ASN A 114 -5.01 6.43 -10.72
CA ASN A 114 -5.32 5.15 -11.33
C ASN A 114 -6.82 4.84 -11.38
N LEU A 115 -7.61 5.32 -10.41
CA LEU A 115 -9.04 5.05 -10.37
C LEU A 115 -9.84 6.06 -11.21
N LEU A 116 -9.56 7.34 -11.04
CA LEU A 116 -10.41 8.43 -11.56
C LEU A 116 -10.05 8.83 -12.99
N ILE A 117 -8.79 8.77 -13.42
CA ILE A 117 -8.42 9.23 -14.77
C ILE A 117 -9.14 8.44 -15.86
N PRO A 118 -9.17 7.09 -15.85
CA PRO A 118 -9.91 6.34 -16.87
C PRO A 118 -11.41 6.60 -16.80
N LEU A 119 -11.97 6.74 -15.58
CA LEU A 119 -13.39 7.03 -15.37
C LEU A 119 -13.79 8.43 -15.85
N GLN A 120 -12.94 9.44 -15.67
CA GLN A 120 -13.17 10.82 -16.10
C GLN A 120 -13.06 10.97 -17.63
N VAL A 121 -12.16 10.20 -18.26
CA VAL A 121 -11.97 10.20 -19.72
C VAL A 121 -12.98 9.29 -20.43
N GLY A 122 -13.72 8.45 -19.69
CA GLY A 122 -14.66 7.47 -20.25
C GLY A 122 -13.96 6.29 -20.94
N ALA A 123 -12.68 6.06 -20.63
CA ALA A 123 -11.90 4.95 -21.16
C ALA A 123 -12.18 3.66 -20.39
N ARG A 124 -12.03 2.51 -21.06
CA ARG A 124 -12.25 1.19 -20.44
C ARG A 124 -11.16 0.81 -19.44
N ASP A 125 -9.92 1.28 -19.65
CA ASP A 125 -8.74 0.97 -18.82
C ASP A 125 -7.64 2.04 -19.01
N MET A 126 -6.56 1.98 -18.22
CA MET A 126 -5.34 2.79 -18.37
C MET A 126 -4.60 2.48 -19.69
N ALA A 127 -3.87 3.48 -20.22
CA ALA A 127 -3.17 3.39 -21.51
C ALA A 127 -2.15 2.22 -21.60
N SER A 128 -1.58 1.80 -20.47
CA SER A 128 -0.78 0.57 -20.35
C SER A 128 -0.96 -0.07 -18.97
N GLY A 129 -1.73 -1.15 -18.90
CA GLY A 129 -1.95 -1.92 -17.65
C GLY A 129 -0.70 -2.62 -17.12
N PHE A 130 0.26 -2.97 -17.99
CA PHE A 130 1.53 -3.59 -17.58
C PHE A 130 2.46 -2.61 -16.84
N ILE A 131 2.67 -1.41 -17.41
CA ILE A 131 3.49 -0.37 -16.78
C ILE A 131 2.85 0.08 -15.47
N ASN A 132 1.52 0.12 -15.41
CA ASN A 132 0.83 0.50 -14.18
C ASN A 132 1.07 -0.51 -13.04
N MET A 133 0.96 -1.80 -13.33
CA MET A 133 1.26 -2.86 -12.37
C MET A 133 2.71 -2.76 -11.87
N LEU A 134 3.66 -2.54 -12.77
CA LEU A 134 5.07 -2.31 -12.39
C LEU A 134 5.23 -1.08 -11.50
N SER A 135 4.50 0.00 -11.76
CA SER A 135 4.57 1.22 -10.94
C SER A 135 4.18 0.96 -9.48
N TYR A 136 3.19 0.09 -9.24
CA TYR A 136 2.83 -0.37 -7.90
C TYR A 136 3.95 -1.17 -7.23
N TRP A 137 4.58 -2.10 -7.96
CA TRP A 137 5.67 -2.92 -7.41
C TRP A 137 6.89 -2.09 -7.02
N PHE A 138 7.27 -1.11 -7.85
CA PHE A 138 8.36 -0.20 -7.50
C PHE A 138 8.03 0.67 -6.29
N PHE A 139 6.79 1.13 -6.18
CA PHE A 139 6.33 1.89 -5.01
C PHE A 139 6.29 1.05 -3.74
N PHE A 140 5.89 -0.22 -3.83
CA PHE A 140 5.86 -1.12 -2.68
C PHE A 140 7.27 -1.50 -2.18
N LEU A 141 8.26 -1.54 -3.08
CA LEU A 141 9.64 -1.88 -2.75
C LEU A 141 10.48 -0.70 -2.24
N SER A 142 10.17 0.54 -2.65
CA SER A 142 10.87 1.75 -2.18
C SER A 142 10.65 1.98 -0.70
#